data_AF-A0A2M8SAK5-F1
#
_entry.id   AF-A0A2M8SAK5-F1
#
_cell.length_a   1.000
_cell.length_b   1.000
_cell.length_c   1.000
_cell.angle_alpha   90.00
_cell.angle_beta   90.00
_cell.angle_gamma   90.00
#
_symmetry.space_group_name_H-M   'P 1'
#
loop_
_entity.id
_entity.type
_entity.pdbx_description
1 polymer ?
#
loop_
_entity_poly.entity_id
_entity_poly.type
_entity_poly.pdbx_seq_one_letter_code
_entity_poly.pdbx_strand_id
1 'polypeptide(L)'
;MNPEEGDLRPQLLDRFALSVDITGIREARDRVTIIEHNLAFESDPEAFRKLWLPHEEKISRQIASARTMVDKVNYARRDLLSIAALTASLNVDGHRADLVILKAARAHTAFEGRTAITDRDIALAAELALPHRIKRGPFHQTEISPEQLQERIEQLQGSSSEGEPSEPEPKEAEAEAQKKKS
;
A
#
# COMPACT_ATOMS: atom_id res chain seq x y z
N MET A 1 -6.58 -9.05 16.18
CA MET A 1 -7.50 -10.13 16.59
C MET A 1 -7.13 -10.56 18.00
N ASN A 2 -8.10 -11.00 18.81
CA ASN A 2 -7.79 -11.59 20.11
C ASN A 2 -7.23 -13.02 19.87
N PRO A 3 -5.96 -13.32 20.21
CA PRO A 3 -5.37 -14.64 19.96
C PRO A 3 -6.15 -15.78 20.65
N GLU A 4 -6.82 -15.45 21.77
CA GLU A 4 -7.58 -16.38 22.59
C GLU A 4 -8.93 -16.81 21.95
N GLU A 5 -9.41 -16.10 20.92
CA GLU A 5 -10.70 -16.39 20.25
C GLU A 5 -10.56 -17.26 19.00
N GLY A 6 -9.33 -17.67 18.65
CA GLY A 6 -9.02 -18.43 17.45
C GLY A 6 -9.03 -17.61 16.16
N ASP A 7 -8.63 -18.24 15.06
CA ASP A 7 -8.50 -17.56 13.78
C ASP A 7 -9.86 -17.24 13.15
N LEU A 8 -9.99 -16.03 12.59
CA LEU A 8 -11.15 -15.68 11.79
C LEU A 8 -11.26 -16.60 10.57
N ARG A 9 -12.50 -16.94 10.22
CA ARG A 9 -12.78 -17.70 8.99
C ARG A 9 -12.20 -16.97 7.77
N PRO A 10 -11.57 -17.68 6.81
CA PRO A 10 -10.95 -17.06 5.64
C PRO A 10 -11.89 -16.14 4.84
N GLN A 11 -13.18 -16.47 4.78
CA GLN A 11 -14.18 -15.65 4.08
C GLN A 11 -14.43 -14.29 4.73
N LEU A 12 -14.15 -14.14 6.03
CA LEU A 12 -14.20 -12.88 6.75
C LEU A 12 -12.89 -12.12 6.61
N LEU A 13 -11.75 -12.82 6.68
CA LEU A 13 -10.43 -12.23 6.50
C LEU A 13 -10.28 -11.55 5.15
N ASP A 14 -10.74 -12.18 4.06
CA ASP A 14 -10.68 -11.56 2.73
C ASP A 14 -11.46 -10.24 2.65
N ARG A 15 -12.45 -10.02 3.53
CA ARG A 15 -13.22 -8.78 3.56
C ARG A 15 -12.46 -7.58 4.10
N PHE A 16 -11.40 -7.81 4.88
CA PHE A 16 -10.52 -6.74 5.35
C PHE A 16 -9.57 -6.35 4.24
N ALA A 17 -9.45 -5.05 3.95
CA ALA A 17 -8.53 -4.59 2.91
C ALA A 17 -7.08 -4.77 3.35
N LEU A 18 -6.77 -4.27 4.55
CA LEU A 18 -5.42 -4.23 5.12
C LEU A 18 -5.41 -4.97 6.45
N SER A 19 -4.28 -5.61 6.76
CA SER A 19 -3.97 -6.24 8.03
C SER A 19 -2.63 -5.76 8.53
N VAL A 20 -2.52 -5.53 9.84
CA VAL A 20 -1.27 -5.21 10.52
C VAL A 20 -1.14 -6.10 11.74
N ASP A 21 0.04 -6.68 11.91
CA ASP A 21 0.39 -7.44 13.11
C ASP A 21 1.08 -6.50 14.09
N ILE A 22 0.52 -6.38 15.29
CA ILE A 22 1.06 -5.52 16.35
C ILE A 22 1.85 -6.43 17.30
N THR A 23 3.15 -6.16 17.44
CA THR A 23 4.01 -6.87 18.36
C THR A 23 4.32 -6.02 19.59
N GLY A 24 4.51 -6.68 20.74
CA GLY A 24 4.88 -6.01 21.98
C GLY A 24 6.31 -5.46 21.94
N ILE A 25 6.50 -4.24 22.45
CA ILE A 25 7.80 -3.59 22.55
C ILE A 25 8.64 -4.31 23.61
N ARG A 26 9.82 -4.81 23.20
CA ARG A 26 10.69 -5.64 24.05
C ARG A 26 11.77 -4.85 24.78
N GLU A 27 12.28 -3.78 24.17
CA GLU A 27 13.38 -2.98 24.72
C GLU A 27 12.97 -2.24 25.99
N ALA A 28 13.78 -2.39 27.04
CA ALA A 28 13.44 -1.85 28.37
C ALA A 28 13.33 -0.31 28.34
N ARG A 29 14.18 0.37 27.55
CA ARG A 29 14.17 1.82 27.40
C ARG A 29 12.86 2.30 26.78
N ASP A 30 12.44 1.70 25.67
CA ASP A 30 11.20 2.06 24.99
C ASP A 30 9.98 1.78 25.88
N ARG A 31 10.01 0.69 26.65
CA ARG A 31 8.97 0.38 27.64
C ARG A 31 8.88 1.43 28.74
N VAL A 32 10.03 1.92 29.25
CA VAL A 32 10.06 3.01 30.24
C VAL A 32 9.44 4.27 29.65
N THR A 33 9.82 4.65 28.43
CA THR A 33 9.24 5.83 27.74
C THR A 33 7.72 5.76 27.65
N ILE A 34 7.15 4.58 27.34
CA ILE A 34 5.70 4.39 27.29
C ILE A 34 5.05 4.59 28.66
N ILE A 35 5.67 4.04 29.71
CA ILE A 35 5.20 4.19 31.09
C ILE A 35 5.27 5.66 31.52
N GLU A 36 6.36 6.35 31.23
CA GLU A 36 6.54 7.78 31.53
C GLU A 36 5.48 8.63 30.82
N HIS A 37 5.21 8.38 29.53
CA HIS A 37 4.14 9.06 28.81
C HIS A 37 2.75 8.80 29.42
N ASN A 38 2.48 7.56 29.83
CA ASN A 38 1.22 7.21 30.46
C ASN A 38 1.05 7.92 31.81
N LEU A 39 2.08 7.92 32.66
CA LEU A 39 2.09 8.65 33.94
C LEU A 39 1.96 10.17 33.75
N ALA A 40 2.62 10.74 32.74
CA ALA A 40 2.51 12.16 32.42
C ALA A 40 1.08 12.54 32.01
N PHE A 41 0.43 11.68 31.22
CA PHE A 41 -0.98 11.85 30.86
C PHE A 41 -1.91 11.71 32.08
N GLU A 42 -1.71 10.71 32.95
CA GLU A 42 -2.53 10.53 34.16
C GLU A 42 -2.40 11.70 35.14
N SER A 43 -1.21 12.28 35.25
CA SER A 43 -0.95 13.40 36.16
C SER A 43 -1.56 14.73 35.69
N ASP A 44 -1.47 15.05 34.40
CA ASP A 44 -2.08 16.24 33.82
C ASP A 44 -2.40 16.01 32.32
N PRO A 45 -3.63 15.55 32.01
CA PRO A 45 -4.04 15.27 30.65
C PRO A 45 -3.99 16.51 29.72
N GLU A 46 -4.27 17.70 30.27
CA GLU A 46 -4.33 18.94 29.48
C GLU A 46 -2.92 19.43 29.13
N ALA A 47 -1.97 19.37 30.06
CA ALA A 47 -0.58 19.69 29.77
C ALA A 47 0.03 18.68 28.79
N PHE A 48 -0.22 17.38 28.97
CA PHE A 48 0.24 16.34 28.05
C PHE A 48 -0.33 16.57 26.63
N ARG A 49 -1.63 16.85 26.52
CA ARG A 49 -2.25 17.16 25.23
C ARG A 49 -1.61 18.39 24.57
N LYS A 50 -1.40 19.48 25.31
CA LYS A 50 -0.75 20.69 24.77
C LYS A 50 0.66 20.42 24.25
N LEU A 51 1.41 19.54 24.91
CA LEU A 51 2.74 19.12 24.48
C LEU A 51 2.72 18.40 23.12
N TRP A 52 1.74 17.52 22.90
CA TRP A 52 1.64 16.70 21.68
C TRP A 52 0.81 17.32 20.56
N LEU A 53 -0.02 18.32 20.86
CA LEU A 53 -0.93 18.96 19.90
C LEU A 53 -0.23 19.39 18.59
N PRO A 54 0.99 20.00 18.59
CA PRO A 54 1.65 20.37 17.34
C PRO A 54 1.95 19.18 16.42
N HIS A 55 2.24 18.01 17.00
CA HIS A 55 2.50 16.78 16.24
C HIS A 55 1.20 16.20 15.66
N GLU A 56 0.13 16.19 16.45
CA GLU A 56 -1.21 15.77 16.02
C GLU A 56 -1.73 16.67 14.89
N GLU A 57 -1.58 17.99 15.00
CA GLU A 57 -1.99 18.96 13.98
C GLU A 57 -1.18 18.82 12.68
N LYS A 58 0.10 18.46 12.77
CA LYS A 58 0.94 18.19 11.60
C LYS A 58 0.40 16.98 10.82
N ILE A 59 0.17 15.86 11.50
CA ILE A 59 -0.37 14.63 10.88
C ILE A 59 -1.79 14.88 10.35
N SER A 60 -2.64 15.57 11.11
CA SER A 60 -4.01 15.90 10.71
C SER A 60 -4.05 16.73 9.42
N ARG A 61 -3.17 17.74 9.29
CA ARG A 61 -3.05 18.53 8.05
C ARG A 61 -2.55 17.69 6.88
N GLN A 62 -1.58 16.80 7.12
CA GLN A 62 -1.07 15.89 6.09
C GLN A 62 -2.17 14.95 5.57
N ILE A 63 -2.96 14.35 6.47
CA ILE A 63 -4.12 13.51 6.10
C ILE A 63 -5.17 14.32 5.34
N ALA A 64 -5.50 15.52 5.81
CA ALA A 64 -6.48 16.37 5.14
C ALA A 64 -6.04 16.73 3.70
N SER A 65 -4.78 17.09 3.51
CA SER A 65 -4.19 17.32 2.19
C SER A 65 -4.27 16.07 1.31
N ALA A 66 -3.84 14.92 1.83
CA ALA A 66 -3.85 13.65 1.12
C ALA A 66 -5.25 13.27 0.60
N ARG A 67 -6.30 13.46 1.42
CA ARG A 67 -7.69 13.20 1.03
C ARG A 67 -8.14 14.03 -0.17
N THR A 68 -7.65 15.26 -0.31
CA THR A 68 -7.97 16.11 -1.48
C THR A 68 -7.13 15.80 -2.71
N MET A 69 -6.00 15.12 -2.52
CA MET A 69 -5.02 14.82 -3.57
C MET A 69 -5.15 13.41 -4.13
N VAL A 70 -5.70 12.46 -3.38
CA VAL A 70 -5.70 11.02 -3.74
C VAL A 70 -6.27 10.74 -5.13
N ASP A 71 -7.31 11.47 -5.55
CA ASP A 71 -7.90 11.30 -6.88
C ASP A 71 -7.02 11.82 -8.01
N LYS A 72 -6.06 12.69 -7.71
CA LYS A 72 -5.04 13.23 -8.63
C LYS A 72 -3.80 12.36 -8.72
N VAL A 73 -3.67 11.33 -7.88
CA VAL A 73 -2.54 10.40 -7.95
C VAL A 73 -2.73 9.45 -9.13
N ASN A 74 -1.79 9.54 -10.07
CA ASN A 74 -1.75 8.75 -11.29
C ASN A 74 -0.96 7.45 -11.09
N TYR A 75 -1.33 6.44 -11.87
CA TYR A 75 -0.61 5.18 -12.02
C TYR A 75 -0.43 4.87 -13.51
N ALA A 76 0.65 4.21 -13.86
CA ALA A 76 0.96 3.76 -15.20
C ALA A 76 0.62 2.27 -15.38
N ARG A 77 0.60 1.81 -16.63
CA ARG A 77 0.46 0.37 -16.95
C ARG A 77 1.54 -0.48 -16.26
N ARG A 78 2.76 0.06 -16.15
CA ARG A 78 3.89 -0.58 -15.44
C ARG A 78 3.55 -0.91 -13.98
N ASP A 79 2.88 0.00 -13.28
CA ASP A 79 2.52 -0.17 -11.87
C ASP A 79 1.50 -1.30 -11.73
N LEU A 80 0.51 -1.36 -12.63
CA LEU A 80 -0.49 -2.43 -12.66
C LEU A 80 0.15 -3.79 -12.96
N LEU A 81 1.09 -3.85 -13.90
CA LEU A 81 1.85 -5.07 -14.19
C LEU A 81 2.66 -5.53 -12.98
N SER A 82 3.30 -4.59 -12.27
CA SER A 82 4.09 -4.88 -11.08
C SER A 82 3.23 -5.45 -9.96
N ILE A 83 2.05 -4.85 -9.73
CA ILE A 83 1.08 -5.34 -8.75
C ILE A 83 0.61 -6.75 -9.13
N ALA A 84 0.17 -6.96 -10.38
CA ALA A 84 -0.34 -8.24 -10.84
C ALA A 84 0.73 -9.35 -10.83
N ALA A 85 1.96 -9.03 -11.22
CA ALA A 85 3.08 -9.96 -11.18
C ALA A 85 3.42 -10.34 -9.73
N LEU A 86 3.40 -9.36 -8.82
CA LEU A 86 3.66 -9.60 -7.40
C LEU A 86 2.58 -10.51 -6.79
N THR A 87 1.30 -10.21 -6.97
CA THR A 87 0.20 -11.01 -6.41
C THR A 87 0.15 -12.41 -7.01
N ALA A 88 0.41 -12.55 -8.32
CA ALA A 88 0.53 -13.84 -8.98
C ALA A 88 1.71 -14.66 -8.43
N SER A 89 2.88 -14.05 -8.22
CA SER A 89 4.06 -14.73 -7.65
C SER A 89 3.83 -15.27 -6.23
N LEU A 90 2.85 -14.71 -5.51
CA LEU A 90 2.49 -15.09 -4.15
C LEU A 90 1.24 -16.01 -4.11
N ASN A 91 0.77 -16.50 -5.26
CA ASN A 91 -0.38 -17.38 -5.39
C ASN A 91 -1.65 -16.84 -4.69
N VAL A 92 -1.87 -15.52 -4.79
CA VAL A 92 -3.04 -14.85 -4.24
C VAL A 92 -4.22 -15.03 -5.20
N ASP A 93 -5.35 -15.51 -4.68
CA ASP A 93 -6.54 -15.76 -5.50
C ASP A 93 -7.32 -14.46 -5.76
N GLY A 94 -7.67 -14.23 -7.03
CA GLY A 94 -8.56 -13.16 -7.47
C GLY A 94 -7.96 -11.75 -7.45
N HIS A 95 -8.72 -10.77 -7.97
CA HIS A 95 -8.22 -9.41 -8.24
C HIS A 95 -8.37 -8.43 -7.08
N ARG A 96 -8.88 -8.89 -5.94
CA ARG A 96 -9.15 -8.02 -4.81
C ARG A 96 -7.86 -7.46 -4.21
N ALA A 97 -6.83 -8.29 -4.10
CA ALA A 97 -5.52 -7.88 -3.62
C ALA A 97 -4.94 -6.78 -4.53
N ASP A 98 -4.99 -6.98 -5.85
CA ASP A 98 -4.48 -6.01 -6.83
C ASP A 98 -5.10 -4.62 -6.63
N LEU A 99 -6.43 -4.57 -6.52
CA LEU A 99 -7.17 -3.32 -6.35
C LEU A 99 -6.90 -2.67 -5.00
N VAL A 100 -6.75 -3.45 -3.94
CA VAL A 100 -6.43 -2.93 -2.61
C VAL A 100 -5.02 -2.34 -2.58
N ILE A 101 -4.04 -3.05 -3.16
CA ILE A 101 -2.65 -2.58 -3.26
C ILE A 101 -2.61 -1.26 -4.02
N LEU A 102 -3.26 -1.18 -5.19
CA LEU A 102 -3.31 0.05 -5.97
C LEU A 102 -3.92 1.22 -5.18
N LYS A 103 -5.05 0.99 -4.50
CA LYS A 103 -5.71 2.04 -3.71
C LYS A 103 -4.86 2.49 -2.52
N ALA A 104 -4.21 1.56 -1.82
CA ALA A 104 -3.33 1.86 -0.71
C ALA A 104 -2.05 2.59 -1.18
N ALA A 105 -1.45 2.17 -2.29
CA ALA A 105 -0.29 2.84 -2.90
C ALA A 105 -0.63 4.28 -3.31
N ARG A 106 -1.81 4.51 -3.90
CA ARG A 106 -2.31 5.87 -4.21
C ARG A 106 -2.50 6.70 -2.94
N ALA A 107 -3.07 6.11 -1.89
CA ALA A 107 -3.27 6.79 -0.61
C ALA A 107 -1.94 7.17 0.05
N HIS A 108 -0.95 6.27 0.04
CA HIS A 108 0.39 6.54 0.57
C HIS A 108 1.12 7.61 -0.25
N THR A 109 1.04 7.54 -1.58
CA THR A 109 1.59 8.56 -2.49
C THR A 109 1.01 9.95 -2.20
N ALA A 110 -0.31 10.04 -2.02
CA ALA A 110 -0.99 11.28 -1.65
C ALA A 110 -0.62 11.77 -0.24
N PHE A 111 -0.44 10.85 0.70
CA PHE A 111 0.02 11.15 2.07
C PHE A 111 1.42 11.75 2.07
N GLU A 112 2.30 11.28 1.20
CA GLU A 112 3.64 11.83 0.94
C GLU A 112 3.62 13.11 0.08
N GLY A 113 2.44 13.60 -0.33
CA GLY A 113 2.31 14.82 -1.13
C GLY A 113 2.76 14.69 -2.60
N ARG A 114 2.87 13.46 -3.10
CA ARG A 114 3.24 13.14 -4.49
C ARG A 114 2.00 12.83 -5.33
N THR A 115 2.16 12.83 -6.65
CA THR A 115 1.08 12.53 -7.63
C THR A 115 1.39 11.34 -8.55
N ALA A 116 2.52 10.66 -8.33
CA ALA A 116 2.93 9.48 -9.09
C ALA A 116 3.40 8.39 -8.12
N ILE A 117 2.86 7.18 -8.34
CA ILE A 117 3.20 5.97 -7.56
C ILE A 117 4.64 5.55 -7.86
N THR A 118 5.29 4.99 -6.85
CA THR A 118 6.61 4.36 -6.95
C THR A 118 6.52 2.89 -6.53
N ASP A 119 7.54 2.10 -6.87
CA ASP A 119 7.59 0.68 -6.49
C ASP A 119 7.59 0.50 -4.95
N ARG A 120 8.16 1.47 -4.21
CA ARG A 120 8.10 1.54 -2.74
C ARG A 120 6.68 1.69 -2.21
N ASP A 121 5.84 2.50 -2.88
CA ASP A 121 4.44 2.68 -2.49
C ASP A 121 3.66 1.37 -2.68
N ILE A 122 3.96 0.64 -3.75
CA ILE A 122 3.38 -0.68 -4.03
C ILE A 122 3.82 -1.68 -2.98
N ALA A 123 5.11 -1.70 -2.62
CA ALA A 123 5.65 -2.60 -1.63
C ALA A 123 5.04 -2.39 -0.23
N LEU A 124 4.95 -1.15 0.25
CA LEU A 124 4.31 -0.81 1.53
C LEU A 124 2.82 -1.18 1.53
N ALA A 125 2.12 -0.94 0.41
CA ALA A 125 0.73 -1.33 0.28
C ALA A 125 0.54 -2.86 0.29
N ALA A 126 1.44 -3.59 -0.37
CA ALA A 126 1.44 -5.05 -0.43
C ALA A 126 1.72 -5.69 0.92
N GLU A 127 2.64 -5.13 1.72
CA GLU A 127 2.92 -5.57 3.09
C GLU A 127 1.64 -5.59 3.94
N LEU A 128 0.78 -4.59 3.78
CA LEU A 128 -0.47 -4.48 4.52
C LEU A 128 -1.61 -5.31 3.89
N ALA A 129 -1.64 -5.45 2.57
CA ALA A 129 -2.76 -6.07 1.85
C ALA A 129 -2.67 -7.60 1.72
N LEU A 130 -1.46 -8.17 1.78
CA LEU A 130 -1.21 -9.58 1.44
C LEU A 130 -1.18 -10.59 2.60
N PRO A 131 -0.78 -10.26 3.85
CA PRO A 131 -0.52 -11.27 4.88
C PRO A 131 -1.68 -12.23 5.16
N HIS A 132 -2.92 -11.75 5.06
CA HIS A 132 -4.14 -12.54 5.29
C HIS A 132 -4.72 -13.18 4.02
N ARG A 133 -4.12 -12.93 2.84
CA ARG A 133 -4.53 -13.48 1.54
C ARG A 133 -3.59 -14.56 1.01
N ILE A 134 -2.36 -14.59 1.50
CA ILE A 134 -1.40 -15.65 1.18
C ILE A 134 -1.83 -16.93 1.89
N LYS A 135 -1.98 -18.02 1.12
CA LYS A 135 -2.26 -19.34 1.69
C LYS A 135 -1.06 -19.79 2.52
N ARG A 136 -1.23 -19.80 3.85
CA ARG A 136 -0.23 -20.33 4.78
C ARG A 136 -0.14 -21.85 4.60
N GLY A 137 0.96 -22.31 3.99
CA GLY A 137 1.38 -23.71 4.12
C GLY A 137 1.83 -23.99 5.55
N PRO A 138 1.91 -25.27 5.98
CA PRO A 138 2.28 -25.66 7.36
C PRO A 138 3.66 -25.15 7.84
N PHE A 139 4.47 -24.57 6.94
CA PHE A 139 5.80 -24.03 7.22
C PHE A 139 6.00 -22.57 6.78
N HIS A 140 4.94 -21.88 6.34
CA HIS A 140 5.04 -20.49 5.88
C HIS A 140 4.54 -19.50 6.95
N GLN A 141 5.42 -19.16 7.88
CA GLN A 141 5.38 -17.89 8.61
C GLN A 141 6.52 -17.04 8.06
N THR A 142 6.27 -16.30 6.98
CA THR A 142 7.24 -15.34 6.49
C THR A 142 6.61 -13.97 6.71
N GLU A 143 7.11 -13.24 7.72
CA GLU A 143 6.95 -11.79 7.77
C GLU A 143 7.67 -11.26 6.51
N ILE A 144 6.89 -10.81 5.52
CA ILE A 144 7.45 -10.28 4.28
C ILE A 144 7.62 -8.78 4.48
N SER A 145 8.88 -8.31 4.51
CA SER A 145 9.17 -6.89 4.69
C SER A 145 8.93 -6.11 3.39
N PRO A 146 8.68 -4.79 3.46
CA PRO A 146 8.49 -3.97 2.28
C PRO A 146 9.76 -3.92 1.41
N GLU A 147 10.96 -4.06 1.99
CA GLU A 147 12.21 -4.18 1.23
C GLU A 147 12.23 -5.46 0.39
N GLN A 148 11.85 -6.61 0.97
CA GLN A 148 11.76 -7.87 0.24
C GLN A 148 10.69 -7.82 -0.87
N LEU A 149 9.58 -7.14 -0.63
CA LEU A 149 8.54 -6.93 -1.65
C LEU A 149 9.05 -6.03 -2.77
N GLN A 150 9.79 -4.97 -2.44
CA GLN A 150 10.37 -4.08 -3.42
C GLN A 150 11.42 -4.79 -4.29
N GLU A 151 12.33 -5.56 -3.69
CA GLU A 151 13.31 -6.38 -4.42
C GLU A 151 12.62 -7.36 -5.38
N ARG A 152 11.52 -7.99 -4.95
CA ARG A 152 10.71 -8.86 -5.82
C ARG A 152 10.09 -8.10 -6.98
N ILE A 153 9.55 -6.90 -6.74
CA ILE A 153 8.99 -6.05 -7.80
C ILE A 153 10.07 -5.73 -8.84
N GLU A 154 11.26 -5.34 -8.39
CA GLU A 154 12.39 -5.02 -9.28
C GLU A 154 12.83 -6.23 -10.11
N GLN A 155 12.90 -7.42 -9.50
CA GLN A 155 13.22 -8.67 -10.21
C GLN A 155 12.18 -9.04 -11.27
N LEU A 156 10.89 -8.87 -10.95
CA LEU A 156 9.78 -9.18 -11.87
C LEU A 156 9.70 -8.17 -13.03
N GLN A 157 10.04 -6.90 -12.79
CA GLN A 157 10.15 -5.90 -13.84
C GLN A 157 11.34 -6.20 -14.77
N GLY A 158 12.48 -6.62 -14.22
CA GLY A 158 13.69 -6.97 -14.99
C GLY A 158 13.48 -8.16 -15.92
N SER A 159 12.75 -9.19 -15.50
CA SER A 159 12.46 -10.37 -16.34
C SER A 159 11.40 -10.12 -17.42
N SER A 160 10.50 -9.16 -17.21
CA SER A 160 9.47 -8.77 -18.18
C SER A 160 10.03 -7.96 -19.37
N SER A 161 11.22 -7.37 -19.23
CA SER A 161 11.89 -6.59 -20.29
C SER A 161 12.43 -7.43 -21.44
N GLU A 162 12.53 -8.76 -21.30
CA GLU A 162 13.09 -9.65 -22.33
C GLU A 162 12.03 -10.23 -23.30
N GLY A 163 10.75 -9.84 -23.19
CA GLY A 163 9.65 -10.59 -23.82
C GLY A 163 8.52 -9.84 -24.56
N GLU A 164 8.46 -8.51 -24.62
CA GLU A 164 7.42 -7.81 -25.41
C GLU A 164 7.98 -7.27 -26.74
N PRO A 165 7.53 -7.76 -27.91
CA PRO A 165 7.71 -7.05 -29.17
C PRO A 165 6.86 -5.77 -29.12
N SER A 166 7.47 -4.63 -29.42
CA SER A 166 6.77 -3.36 -29.60
C SER A 166 5.69 -3.51 -30.68
N GLU A 167 4.41 -3.46 -30.29
CA GLU A 167 3.32 -3.26 -31.25
C GLU A 167 3.46 -1.85 -31.87
N PRO A 168 3.43 -1.71 -33.20
CA PRO A 168 3.46 -0.41 -33.84
C PRO A 168 2.11 0.31 -33.63
N GLU A 169 2.18 1.59 -33.26
CA GLU A 169 1.02 2.47 -33.20
C GLU A 169 0.24 2.47 -34.54
N PRO A 170 -1.10 2.48 -34.53
CA PRO A 170 -1.87 2.66 -35.75
C PRO A 170 -1.69 4.09 -36.25
N LYS A 171 -1.05 4.24 -37.42
CA LYS A 171 -1.14 5.48 -38.21
C LYS A 171 -2.58 5.60 -38.73
N GLU A 172 -3.34 6.53 -38.15
CA GLU A 172 -4.58 7.00 -38.77
C GLU A 172 -4.26 7.63 -40.13
N ALA A 173 -4.65 6.90 -41.17
CA ALA A 173 -4.83 7.44 -42.51
C ALA A 173 -6.27 7.92 -42.63
N GLU A 174 -6.49 9.23 -42.63
CA GLU A 174 -7.71 9.82 -43.16
C GLU A 174 -7.37 10.81 -44.26
N ALA A 175 -7.59 10.36 -45.49
CA ALA A 175 -7.72 11.21 -46.67
C ALA A 175 -9.19 11.28 -47.07
N GLU A 176 -9.63 12.52 -47.30
CA GLU A 176 -10.71 12.98 -48.18
C GLU A 176 -12.19 12.71 -47.82
N ALA A 177 -12.92 13.80 -47.53
CA ALA A 177 -13.83 14.41 -48.52
C ALA A 177 -14.53 15.65 -47.94
N GLN A 178 -14.44 16.80 -48.62
CA GLN A 178 -15.56 17.69 -48.98
C GLN A 178 -15.06 19.10 -49.36
N LYS A 179 -15.13 19.44 -50.66
CA LYS A 179 -15.65 20.73 -51.11
C LYS A 179 -16.19 20.59 -52.55
N LYS A 180 -17.51 20.40 -52.63
CA LYS A 180 -18.33 20.62 -53.83
C LYS A 180 -18.61 22.12 -53.94
N LYS A 181 -18.47 22.64 -55.17
CA LYS A 181 -19.33 23.63 -55.83
C LYS A 181 -20.23 24.50 -54.94
N SER A 182 -19.89 25.79 -54.79
CA SER A 182 -20.66 26.96 -55.25
C SER A 182 -19.84 28.22 -55.04
#